data_AF-A0A3B0WAS3-F1
#
_entry.id   AF-A0A3B0WAS3-F1
#
_cell.length_a   1.000
_cell.length_b   1.000
_cell.length_c   1.000
_cell.angle_alpha   90.00
_cell.angle_beta   90.00
_cell.angle_gamma   90.00
#
_symmetry.space_group_name_H-M   'P 1'
#
loop_
_entity.id
_entity.type
_entity.pdbx_description
1 polymer ?
#
loop_
_entity_poly.entity_id
_entity_poly.type
_entity_poly.pdbx_seq_one_letter_code
_entity_poly.pdbx_strand_id
1 'polypeptide(L)' 'WEIASAKGKSAEEFRDFLIRLSGRQMKHKVRYTNPALLAGLWSFLSMLEVLQTWSEEQLEEMKKMAEYFFS' A
#
# COMPACT_ATOMS: atom_id res chain seq x y z
N TRP A 1 12.74 -8.67 -0.03
CA TRP A 1 13.48 -9.94 0.12
C TRP A 1 13.40 -10.43 1.56
N GLU A 2 13.82 -9.65 2.53
CA GLU A 2 13.69 -10.00 3.96
C GLU A 2 12.24 -10.21 4.42
N ILE A 3 11.31 -9.31 4.03
CA ILE A 3 9.88 -9.48 4.34
C ILE A 3 9.30 -10.77 3.75
N ALA A 4 9.82 -11.22 2.60
CA ALA A 4 9.38 -12.47 1.97
C ALA A 4 9.94 -13.70 2.72
N SER A 5 11.21 -13.64 3.16
CA SER A 5 11.87 -14.73 3.88
C SER A 5 11.58 -14.76 5.38
N ALA A 6 11.07 -13.68 5.96
CA ALA A 6 10.75 -13.58 7.38
C ALA A 6 9.70 -14.61 7.79
N LYS A 7 9.94 -15.28 8.93
CA LYS A 7 9.09 -16.35 9.45
C LYS A 7 8.24 -15.84 10.61
N GLY A 8 7.17 -16.55 10.91
CA GLY A 8 6.29 -16.28 12.04
C GLY A 8 5.07 -15.44 11.67
N LYS A 9 4.13 -15.39 12.63
CA LYS A 9 2.79 -14.81 12.44
C LYS A 9 2.83 -13.33 12.06
N SER A 10 3.67 -12.53 12.71
CA SER A 10 3.78 -11.10 12.40
C SER A 10 4.28 -10.83 10.98
N ALA A 11 5.21 -11.64 10.47
CA ALA A 11 5.70 -11.52 9.10
C ALA A 11 4.62 -11.90 8.08
N GLU A 12 3.78 -12.88 8.42
CA GLU A 12 2.62 -13.27 7.60
C GLU A 12 1.56 -12.16 7.55
N GLU A 13 1.17 -11.63 8.71
CA GLU A 13 0.21 -10.53 8.81
C GLU A 13 0.70 -9.30 8.04
N PHE A 14 2.00 -8.98 8.15
CA PHE A 14 2.57 -7.87 7.42
C PHE A 14 2.56 -8.10 5.91
N ARG A 15 2.92 -9.30 5.43
CA ARG A 15 2.81 -9.62 3.99
C ARG A 15 1.36 -9.51 3.50
N ASP A 16 0.40 -10.01 4.27
CA ASP A 16 -1.02 -9.97 3.89
C ASP A 16 -1.53 -8.52 3.84
N PHE A 17 -1.08 -7.66 4.77
CA PHE A 17 -1.32 -6.22 4.73
C PHE A 17 -0.73 -5.55 3.46
N LEU A 18 0.54 -5.82 3.15
CA LEU A 18 1.20 -5.26 1.96
C LEU A 18 0.52 -5.72 0.66
N ILE A 19 0.06 -6.97 0.59
CA ILE A 19 -0.67 -7.45 -0.59
C ILE A 19 -1.97 -6.68 -0.80
N ARG A 20 -2.72 -6.38 0.26
CA ARG A 20 -3.94 -5.56 0.16
C ARG A 20 -3.64 -4.15 -0.35
N LEU A 21 -2.57 -3.52 0.15
CA LEU A 21 -2.14 -2.19 -0.31
C LEU A 21 -1.56 -2.16 -1.71
N SER A 22 -1.08 -3.29 -2.22
CA SER A 22 -0.44 -3.36 -3.54
C SER A 22 -1.39 -3.12 -4.71
N GLY A 23 -2.71 -3.22 -4.49
CA GLY A 23 -3.73 -3.15 -5.54
C GLY A 23 -3.67 -4.29 -6.57
N ARG A 24 -2.80 -5.30 -6.35
CA ARG A 24 -2.58 -6.39 -7.31
C ARG A 24 -3.41 -7.60 -6.95
N GLN A 25 -4.12 -8.14 -7.94
CA GLN A 25 -4.80 -9.42 -7.82
C GLN A 25 -3.79 -10.58 -7.94
N MET A 26 -3.78 -11.47 -6.95
CA MET A 26 -2.93 -12.67 -7.00
C MET A 26 -3.58 -13.79 -7.82
N LYS A 27 -2.75 -14.63 -8.46
CA LYS A 27 -3.22 -15.86 -9.10
C LYS A 27 -3.69 -16.87 -8.04
N HIS A 28 -4.58 -17.78 -8.43
CA HIS A 28 -5.05 -18.85 -7.54
C HIS A 28 -3.86 -19.61 -6.92
N LYS A 29 -3.91 -19.86 -5.61
CA LYS A 29 -2.86 -20.49 -4.77
C LYS A 29 -1.53 -19.72 -4.63
N VAL A 30 -1.38 -18.54 -5.23
CA VAL A 30 -0.22 -17.67 -5.00
C VAL A 30 -0.54 -16.73 -3.85
N ARG A 31 0.12 -16.92 -2.69
CA ARG A 31 -0.13 -16.07 -1.51
C ARG A 31 0.38 -14.64 -1.70
N TYR A 32 1.57 -14.50 -2.27
CA TYR A 32 2.17 -13.20 -2.58
C TYR A 32 3.19 -13.35 -3.72
N THR A 33 3.59 -12.23 -4.31
CA THR A 33 4.77 -12.13 -5.17
C THR A 33 5.67 -11.02 -4.67
N ASN A 34 6.99 -11.11 -4.91
CA ASN A 34 7.92 -10.04 -4.51
C ASN A 34 7.54 -8.67 -5.08
N PRO A 35 7.13 -8.54 -6.36
CA PRO A 35 6.65 -7.26 -6.89
C PRO A 35 5.41 -6.72 -6.17
N ALA A 36 4.50 -7.60 -5.73
CA ALA A 36 3.32 -7.16 -5.00
C ALA A 36 3.65 -6.69 -3.57
N LEU A 37 4.56 -7.37 -2.88
CA LEU A 37 5.06 -6.91 -1.59
C LEU A 37 5.74 -5.54 -1.69
N LEU A 38 6.56 -5.34 -2.73
CA LEU A 38 7.23 -4.06 -2.95
C LEU A 38 6.24 -2.94 -3.28
N ALA A 39 5.27 -3.20 -4.15
CA ALA A 39 4.24 -2.22 -4.49
C ALA A 39 3.42 -1.82 -3.26
N GLY A 40 3.02 -2.78 -2.42
CA GLY A 40 2.33 -2.50 -1.18
C GLY A 40 3.16 -1.69 -0.18
N LEU A 41 4.45 -2.00 -0.06
CA LEU A 41 5.37 -1.27 0.82
C LEU A 41 5.57 0.16 0.36
N TRP A 42 5.74 0.37 -0.94
CA TRP A 42 5.81 1.70 -1.52
C TRP A 42 4.55 2.51 -1.20
N SER A 43 3.36 1.96 -1.48
CA SER A 43 2.09 2.62 -1.15
C SER A 43 2.00 2.98 0.33
N PHE A 44 2.40 2.06 1.23
CA PHE A 44 2.37 2.30 2.67
C PHE A 44 3.27 3.47 3.08
N LEU A 45 4.53 3.48 2.62
CA LEU A 45 5.49 4.53 2.96
C LEU A 45 5.07 5.88 2.38
N SER A 46 4.58 5.91 1.14
CA SER A 46 4.07 7.14 0.52
C SER A 46 2.85 7.70 1.28
N MET A 47 1.92 6.84 1.71
CA MET A 47 0.78 7.30 2.52
C MET A 47 1.23 7.88 3.86
N LEU A 48 2.20 7.25 4.53
CA LEU A 48 2.76 7.77 5.78
C LEU A 48 3.41 9.14 5.58
N GLU A 49 4.17 9.31 4.51
CA GLU A 49 4.80 10.59 4.18
C GLU A 49 3.74 11.67 3.93
N VAL A 50 2.71 11.38 3.14
CA VAL A 50 1.60 12.31 2.87
C VAL A 50 0.89 12.72 4.16
N LEU A 51 0.53 11.75 5.01
CA LEU A 51 -0.16 12.01 6.28
C LEU A 51 0.70 12.80 7.29
N GLN A 52 2.03 12.72 7.19
CA GLN A 52 2.94 13.46 8.06
C GLN A 52 3.24 14.87 7.55
N THR A 53 3.08 15.12 6.26
CA THR A 53 3.53 16.37 5.61
C THR A 53 2.38 17.30 5.22
N TRP A 54 1.18 16.78 4.98
CA TRP A 54 0.02 17.56 4.56
C TRP A 54 -1.00 17.64 5.70
N SER A 55 -1.63 18.80 5.85
CA SER A 55 -2.78 18.93 6.74
C SER A 55 -4.02 18.27 6.13
N GLU A 56 -4.99 17.93 6.98
CA GLU A 56 -6.29 17.37 6.54
C GLU A 56 -7.01 18.30 5.55
N GLU A 57 -6.92 19.62 5.76
CA GLU A 57 -7.53 20.62 4.87
C GLU A 57 -6.89 20.58 3.47
N GLN A 58 -5.56 20.54 3.39
CA GLN A 58 -4.85 20.45 2.11
C GLN A 58 -5.17 19.15 1.37
N LEU A 59 -5.32 18.03 2.09
CA LEU A 59 -5.70 16.76 1.48
C LEU A 59 -7.13 16.79 0.91
N GLU A 60 -8.06 17.43 1.61
CA GLU A 60 -9.44 17.60 1.12
C GLU A 60 -9.50 18.52 -0.11
N GLU A 61 -8.66 19.55 -0.18
CA GLU A 61 -8.52 20.38 -1.39
C GLU A 61 -8.00 19.57 -2.58
N MET A 62 -6.96 18.76 -2.39
CA MET A 62 -6.42 17.90 -3.45
C MET A 62 -7.45 16.87 -3.93
N LYS A 63 -8.25 16.31 -3.02
CA LYS A 63 -9.34 15.41 -3.35
C LYS A 63 -10.38 16.09 -4.24
N LYS A 64 -10.86 17.28 -3.87
CA LYS A 64 -11.82 18.05 -4.70
C LYS A 64 -11.25 18.34 -6.09
N MET A 65 -9.96 18.68 -6.17
CA MET A 65 -9.27 18.90 -7.44
C MET A 65 -9.19 17.63 -8.28
N ALA A 66 -8.91 16.48 -7.68
CA ALA A 66 -8.91 15.20 -8.39
C ALA A 66 -10.31 14.86 -8.91
N GLU A 67 -11.35 14.99 -8.09
CA GLU A 67 -12.74 14.72 -8.48
C GLU A 67 -13.17 15.58 -9.67
N TYR A 68 -12.77 16.85 -9.73
CA TYR A 68 -13.02 17.74 -10.86
C TYR A 68 -12.46 17.22 -12.20
N PHE A 69 -11.28 16.58 -12.20
CA PHE A 69 -10.69 16.03 -13.43
C PHE A 69 -11.31 14.70 -13.88
N PHE A 70 -12.05 14.03 -12.99
CA PHE A 70 -12.71 12.75 -13.27
C PHE A 70 -14.24 12.86 -13.43
N SER A 71 -14.80 14.07 -13.29
CA SER A 71 -16.21 14.41 -13.55
C SER A 71 -16.42 14.94 -14.96
#